data_AF-D2PGI8-F1
#
_entry.id   AF-D2PGI8-F1
#
_cell.length_a   1.000
_cell.length_b   1.000
_cell.length_c   1.000
_cell.angle_alpha   90.00
_cell.angle_beta   90.00
_cell.angle_gamma   90.00
#
_symmetry.space_group_name_H-M   'P 1'
#
loop_
_entity.id
_entity.type
_entity.pdbx_description
1 polymer ?
#
loop_
_entity_poly.entity_id
_entity_poly.type
_entity_poly.pdbx_seq_one_letter_code
_entity_poly.pdbx_strand_id
1 'polypeptide(L)'
;MKKDGKESTYFVGRPHKQKPITDIGYKIEGDNIICPFHLVVFSLITGELIKPPESKTPCSPNCKLIRARLINGEVLFDKPFIPKTKG
;
A
#
# COMPACT_ATOMS: atom_id res chain seq x y z
N MET A 1 -10.73 10.33 -3.25
CA MET A 1 -11.57 11.55 -3.30
C MET A 1 -11.94 11.74 -4.77
N LYS A 2 -13.17 11.68 -5.31
CA LYS A 2 -14.55 11.64 -4.78
C LYS A 2 -15.48 10.99 -5.86
N LYS A 3 -16.61 10.44 -5.40
CA LYS A 3 -17.98 10.49 -6.01
C LYS A 3 -18.32 9.66 -7.28
N ASP A 4 -19.56 9.17 -7.26
CA ASP A 4 -20.40 8.78 -8.42
C ASP A 4 -20.00 7.54 -9.22
N GLY A 5 -20.00 6.36 -8.60
CA GLY A 5 -19.91 5.08 -9.34
C GLY A 5 -18.62 4.88 -10.14
N LYS A 6 -17.59 5.71 -9.91
CA LYS A 6 -16.31 5.65 -10.60
C LYS A 6 -15.29 4.79 -9.86
N GLU A 7 -14.59 3.98 -10.65
CA GLU A 7 -13.43 3.18 -10.24
C GLU A 7 -12.47 4.04 -9.40
N SER A 8 -12.30 3.66 -8.14
CA SER A 8 -11.37 4.32 -7.24
C SER A 8 -10.21 3.38 -6.94
N THR A 9 -8.99 3.85 -7.23
CA THR A 9 -7.76 3.10 -7.02
C THR A 9 -7.11 3.52 -5.71
N TYR A 10 -6.77 2.54 -4.87
CA TYR A 10 -6.10 2.72 -3.59
C TYR A 10 -4.88 1.81 -3.51
N PHE A 11 -3.84 2.23 -2.80
CA PHE A 11 -2.66 1.41 -2.58
C PHE A 11 -2.51 1.11 -1.10
N VAL A 12 -2.84 -0.12 -0.71
CA VAL A 12 -3.18 -0.42 0.70
C VAL A 12 -2.27 -1.43 1.37
N GLY A 13 -1.62 -2.35 0.65
CA GLY A 13 -0.93 -3.47 1.28
C GLY A 13 0.59 -3.33 1.38
N ARG A 14 1.16 -3.60 2.57
CA ARG A 14 2.59 -3.92 2.71
C ARG A 14 2.85 -5.30 2.11
N PRO A 15 3.77 -5.44 1.15
CA PRO A 15 3.94 -6.69 0.39
C PRO A 15 4.47 -7.86 1.23
N HIS A 16 5.18 -7.59 2.33
CA HIS A 16 5.87 -8.62 3.14
C HIS A 16 5.08 -9.11 4.36
N LYS A 17 4.10 -8.34 4.85
CA LYS A 17 3.25 -8.74 6.00
C LYS A 17 1.77 -8.86 5.68
N GLN A 18 1.36 -8.57 4.44
CA GLN A 18 -0.06 -8.54 4.02
C GLN A 18 -0.95 -7.76 5.00
N LYS A 19 -0.40 -6.67 5.53
CA LYS A 19 -1.11 -5.73 6.41
C LYS A 19 -1.32 -4.41 5.70
N PRO A 20 -2.37 -3.66 6.05
CA PRO A 20 -2.49 -2.29 5.60
C PRO A 20 -1.19 -1.51 5.90
N ILE A 21 -0.72 -0.71 4.94
CA ILE A 21 0.38 0.23 5.20
C ILE A 21 -0.08 1.34 6.16
N THR A 22 -1.38 1.60 6.20
CA THR A 22 -2.03 2.55 7.10
C THR A 22 -2.29 2.03 8.51
N ASP A 23 -1.95 0.76 8.80
CA ASP A 23 -2.30 0.06 10.04
C ASP A 23 -1.73 0.75 11.29
N ILE A 24 -0.46 1.23 11.22
CA ILE A 24 0.21 1.87 12.36
C ILE A 24 1.19 2.92 11.84
N GLY A 25 1.10 4.16 12.36
CA GLY A 25 2.17 5.16 12.40
C GLY A 25 2.71 5.69 11.07
N TYR A 26 2.02 5.43 9.96
CA TYR A 26 2.45 5.88 8.63
C TYR A 26 2.43 7.40 8.50
N LYS A 27 3.26 7.93 7.61
CA LYS A 27 3.23 9.34 7.20
C LYS A 27 2.87 9.44 5.73
N ILE A 28 2.07 10.45 5.37
CA ILE A 28 1.84 10.84 3.98
C ILE A 28 2.56 12.17 3.76
N GLU A 29 3.37 12.22 2.71
CA GLU A 29 4.10 13.41 2.28
C GLU A 29 3.85 13.62 0.78
N GLY A 30 2.93 14.54 0.45
CA GLY A 30 2.45 14.73 -0.92
C GLY A 30 1.81 13.44 -1.46
N ASP A 31 2.31 12.97 -2.59
CA ASP A 31 1.86 11.74 -3.27
C ASP A 31 2.60 10.48 -2.79
N ASN A 32 3.28 10.54 -1.64
CA ASN A 32 4.06 9.44 -1.11
C ASN A 32 3.56 8.98 0.26
N ILE A 33 3.72 7.69 0.53
CA ILE A 33 3.49 7.09 1.85
C ILE A 33 4.77 6.47 2.39
N ILE A 34 5.06 6.79 3.65
CA ILE A 34 6.23 6.34 4.37
C ILE A 34 5.81 5.25 5.36
N CYS A 35 6.39 4.07 5.20
CA CYS A 35 6.23 2.97 6.14
C CYS A 35 7.09 3.23 7.39
N PRO A 36 6.51 3.29 8.61
CA PRO A 36 7.26 3.69 9.80
C PRO A 36 8.19 2.61 10.33
N PHE A 37 8.07 1.37 9.86
CA PHE A 37 8.87 0.25 10.35
C PHE A 37 10.28 0.21 9.74
N HIS A 38 10.39 0.56 8.46
CA HIS A 38 11.65 0.46 7.72
C HIS A 38 11.94 1.73 6.90
N LEU A 39 11.16 2.79 7.09
CA LEU A 39 11.27 4.08 6.40
C LEU A 39 11.25 3.99 4.87
N VAL A 40 10.60 2.93 4.37
CA VAL A 40 10.36 2.71 2.94
C VAL A 40 9.36 3.75 2.45
N VAL A 41 9.66 4.35 1.30
CA VAL A 41 8.78 5.33 0.65
C VAL A 41 8.18 4.71 -0.61
N PHE A 42 6.86 4.79 -0.74
CA PHE A 42 6.13 4.35 -1.92
C PHE A 42 5.34 5.50 -2.53
N SER A 43 5.18 5.49 -3.85
CA SER A 43 4.25 6.38 -4.54
C SER A 43 2.82 5.90 -4.34
N LEU A 44 1.92 6.81 -3.95
CA LEU A 44 0.48 6.58 -3.91
C LEU A 44 -0.16 6.66 -5.31
N ILE A 45 0.56 7.16 -6.32
CA ILE A 45 0.09 7.24 -7.71
C ILE A 45 0.35 5.92 -8.44
N THR A 46 1.60 5.43 -8.37
CA THR A 46 2.03 4.23 -9.12
C THR A 46 2.08 2.97 -8.26
N GLY A 47 2.15 3.11 -6.93
CA GLY A 47 2.39 2.02 -6.00
C GLY A 47 3.85 1.57 -5.92
N GLU A 48 4.75 2.18 -6.70
CA GLU A 48 6.16 1.76 -6.79
C GLU A 48 7.00 2.22 -5.61
N LEU A 49 8.10 1.50 -5.39
CA LEU A 49 9.11 1.81 -4.39
C LEU A 49 9.93 3.04 -4.85
N ILE A 50 9.82 4.14 -4.13
CA ILE A 50 10.61 5.36 -4.38
C ILE A 50 11.92 5.32 -3.60
N LYS A 51 11.86 4.85 -2.35
CA LYS A 51 13.04 4.74 -1.48
C LYS A 51 13.10 3.34 -0.85
N PRO A 52 14.23 2.62 -0.96
CA PRO A 52 14.42 1.33 -0.30
C PRO A 52 14.42 1.49 1.23
N PRO A 53 14.29 0.38 2.00
CA PRO A 53 14.28 0.43 3.45
C PRO A 53 15.61 0.92 4.00
N GLU A 54 15.56 1.68 5.10
CA GLU A 54 16.75 2.07 5.87
C GLU A 54 17.20 0.96 6.85
N SER A 55 16.47 -0.16 6.90
CA SER A 55 16.83 -1.32 7.72
C SER A 55 17.79 -2.27 7.00
N LYS A 56 18.58 -3.04 7.76
CA LYS A 56 19.42 -4.14 7.25
C LYS A 56 18.64 -5.24 6.51
N THR A 57 17.31 -5.28 6.64
CA THR A 57 16.45 -6.20 5.90
C THR A 57 16.08 -5.58 4.55
N PRO A 58 16.58 -6.11 3.41
CA PRO A 58 16.23 -5.59 2.11
C PRO A 58 14.75 -5.84 1.80
N CYS A 59 14.16 -4.94 1.03
CA CYS A 59 12.86 -5.20 0.41
C CYS A 59 13.03 -6.26 -0.69
N SER A 60 12.01 -7.11 -0.89
CA SER A 60 12.03 -8.01 -2.04
C SER A 60 12.08 -7.19 -3.34
N PRO A 61 12.62 -7.74 -4.44
CA PRO A 61 12.66 -7.05 -5.74
C PRO A 61 11.29 -6.58 -6.23
N ASN A 62 10.21 -7.20 -5.73
CA ASN A 62 8.82 -6.91 -6.08
C ASN A 62 8.07 -6.14 -4.98
N CYS A 63 8.79 -5.38 -4.15
CA CYS A 63 8.21 -4.59 -3.08
C CYS A 63 7.48 -3.37 -3.65
N LYS A 64 6.20 -3.54 -3.97
CA LYS A 64 5.27 -2.47 -4.38
C LYS A 64 3.99 -2.54 -3.56
N LEU A 65 3.33 -1.39 -3.41
CA LEU A 65 2.01 -1.34 -2.79
C LEU A 65 1.01 -2.15 -3.59
N ILE A 66 0.02 -2.69 -2.88
CA ILE A 66 -1.06 -3.48 -3.49
C ILE A 66 -2.16 -2.53 -3.94
N ARG A 67 -2.40 -2.50 -5.24
CA ARG A 67 -3.51 -1.78 -5.84
C ARG A 67 -4.84 -2.46 -5.50
N ALA A 68 -5.76 -1.68 -4.97
CA ALA A 68 -7.13 -2.03 -4.68
C ALA A 68 -8.04 -1.13 -5.54
N ARG A 69 -9.01 -1.72 -6.22
CA ARG A 69 -9.99 -1.03 -7.06
C ARG A 69 -11.37 -1.21 -6.45
N LEU A 70 -12.06 -0.10 -6.18
CA LEU A 70 -13.47 -0.13 -5.78
C LEU A 70 -14.32 -0.03 -7.05
N ILE A 71 -14.99 -1.13 -7.42
CA ILE A 71 -15.84 -1.24 -8.61
C ILE A 71 -17.22 -1.67 -8.14
N ASN A 72 -18.25 -0.84 -8.38
CA ASN A 72 -19.64 -1.13 -8.00
C ASN A 72 -19.83 -1.51 -6.51
N GLY A 73 -19.00 -0.97 -5.62
CA GLY A 73 -19.04 -1.28 -4.17
C GLY A 73 -18.20 -2.48 -3.75
N GLU A 74 -17.63 -3.24 -4.71
CA GLU A 74 -16.73 -4.35 -4.44
C GLU A 74 -15.26 -3.93 -4.50
N VAL A 75 -14.43 -4.46 -3.59
CA VAL A 75 -12.99 -4.20 -3.56
C VAL A 75 -12.25 -5.34 -4.25
N LEU A 76 -11.58 -5.03 -5.36
CA LEU A 76 -10.73 -5.96 -6.10
C LEU A 76 -9.25 -5.62 -5.89
N PHE A 77 -8.42 -6.63 -5.64
CA PHE A 77 -6.97 -6.47 -5.49
C PHE A 77 -6.23 -7.07 -6.69
N ASP A 78 -5.18 -6.40 -7.16
CA ASP A 78 -4.37 -6.89 -8.29
C ASP A 78 -3.61 -8.19 -8.02
N LYS A 79 -3.41 -8.51 -6.75
CA LYS A 79 -2.89 -9.80 -6.29
C LYS A 79 -3.68 -10.23 -5.06
N PRO A 80 -3.74 -11.54 -4.76
CA PRO A 80 -4.37 -12.03 -3.54
C PRO A 80 -3.88 -11.25 -2.32
N PHE A 81 -4.80 -10.52 -1.72
CA PHE A 81 -4.56 -9.77 -0.50
C PHE A 81 -5.73 -10.06 0.43
N ILE A 82 -5.48 -10.95 1.38
CA ILE A 82 -6.38 -11.17 2.49
C ILE A 82 -5.78 -10.35 3.63
N PRO A 83 -6.38 -9.19 3.99
CA PRO A 83 -5.92 -8.45 5.14
C PRO A 83 -6.07 -9.38 6.35
N LYS A 84 -4.94 -9.78 6.96
CA LYS A 84 -5.01 -10.47 8.25
C LYS A 84 -5.33 -9.41 9.30
N THR A 85 -6.62 -9.19 9.56
CA THR A 85 -7.06 -8.61 10.82
C THR A 85 -6.61 -9.57 11.93
N LYS A 86 -6.11 -9.01 13.04
CA LYS A 86 -5.50 -9.75 14.15
C LYS A 86 -6.25 -11.06 14.48
N GLY A 87 -5.49 -12.14 14.66
CA GLY A 87 -5.79 -13.13 15.69
C GLY A 87 -5.37 -12.59 17.05
#